data_AF-A0A382MGL4-F1
#
_entry.id   AF-A0A382MGL4-F1
#
_cell.length_a   1.000
_cell.length_b   1.000
_cell.length_c   1.000
_cell.angle_alpha   90.00
_cell.angle_beta   90.00
_cell.angle_gamma   90.00
#
_symmetry.space_group_name_H-M   'P 1'
#
loop_
_entity.id
_entity.type
_entity.pdbx_description
1 polymer ?
#
loop_
_entity_poly.entity_id
_entity_poly.type
_entity_poly.pdbx_seq_one_letter_code
_entity_poly.pdbx_strand_id
1 'polypeptide(L)'
;MRFLKNKSGAVAIEFALVSLPFLIVLFAIIETGYVLLTQMIVEGATADASRQVRVGTVQQSADPLTQFRDTLCENTFALVTCADLVVD
;
A
#
# COMPACT_ATOMS: atom_id res chain seq x y z
N MET A 1 3.78 -52.73 -17.58
CA MET A 1 3.74 -52.03 -16.27
C MET A 1 5.11 -51.45 -15.92
N ARG A 2 5.46 -50.25 -16.42
CA ARG A 2 6.69 -49.55 -15.99
C ARG A 2 6.53 -48.03 -15.98
N PHE A 3 5.38 -47.56 -15.47
CA PHE A 3 5.10 -46.13 -15.22
C PHE A 3 4.92 -45.80 -13.72
N LEU A 4 5.05 -46.78 -12.83
CA LEU A 4 4.74 -46.64 -11.39
C LEU A 4 5.94 -46.31 -10.49
N LYS A 5 7.08 -45.90 -11.04
CA LYS A 5 8.27 -45.61 -10.23
C LYS A 5 8.98 -44.34 -10.66
N ASN A 6 8.22 -43.27 -10.85
CA ASN A 6 8.82 -41.93 -10.94
C ASN A 6 8.67 -41.21 -9.59
N LYS A 7 9.47 -41.64 -8.60
CA LYS A 7 9.55 -41.00 -7.27
C LYS A 7 9.87 -39.50 -7.38
N SER A 8 10.61 -39.10 -8.42
CA SER A 8 10.95 -37.70 -8.66
C SER A 8 9.73 -36.84 -9.04
N GLY A 9 8.78 -37.39 -9.81
CA GLY A 9 7.53 -36.70 -10.13
C GLY A 9 6.57 -36.58 -8.94
N ALA A 10 6.50 -37.60 -8.08
CA ALA A 10 5.72 -37.54 -6.84
C ALA A 10 6.25 -36.47 -5.88
N VAL A 11 7.57 -36.41 -5.69
CA VAL A 11 8.22 -35.39 -4.84
C VAL A 11 8.03 -33.97 -5.40
N ALA A 12 8.05 -33.80 -6.73
CA ALA A 12 7.78 -32.50 -7.34
C ALA A 12 6.34 -32.00 -7.07
N ILE A 13 5.36 -32.92 -7.10
CA ILE A 13 3.96 -32.60 -6.78
C ILE A 13 3.78 -32.32 -5.29
N GLU A 14 4.41 -33.11 -4.41
CA GLU A 14 4.38 -32.89 -2.95
C GLU A 14 4.94 -31.51 -2.58
N PHE A 15 6.05 -31.10 -3.19
CA PHE A 15 6.62 -29.77 -2.97
C PHE A 15 5.74 -28.66 -3.54
N ALA A 16 5.18 -28.84 -4.74
CA ALA A 16 4.27 -27.87 -5.36
C ALA A 16 3.01 -27.63 -4.50
N LEU A 17 2.51 -28.69 -3.84
CA LEU A 17 1.32 -28.62 -3.00
C LEU A 17 1.53 -27.78 -1.73
N VAL A 18 2.75 -27.73 -1.21
CA VAL A 18 3.12 -26.89 -0.05
C VAL A 18 3.65 -25.51 -0.46
N SER A 19 4.36 -25.41 -1.58
CA SER A 19 4.91 -24.14 -2.06
C SER A 19 3.83 -23.17 -2.52
N LEU A 20 2.73 -23.69 -3.11
CA LEU A 20 1.62 -22.85 -3.56
C LEU A 20 0.94 -22.08 -2.41
N PRO A 21 0.45 -22.70 -1.31
CA PRO A 21 -0.13 -21.96 -0.20
C PRO A 21 0.90 -21.07 0.50
N PHE A 22 2.18 -21.48 0.56
CA PHE A 22 3.24 -20.64 1.11
C PHE A 22 3.42 -19.34 0.32
N LEU A 23 3.48 -19.42 -1.01
CA LEU A 23 3.62 -18.24 -1.87
C LEU A 23 2.40 -17.33 -1.78
N ILE A 24 1.18 -17.89 -1.69
CA ILE A 24 -0.05 -17.09 -1.49
C ILE A 24 0.05 -16.27 -0.20
N VAL A 25 0.43 -16.91 0.91
CA VAL A 25 0.58 -16.21 2.20
C VAL A 25 1.72 -15.19 2.14
N LEU A 26 2.83 -15.50 1.48
CA LEU A 26 3.95 -14.58 1.30
C LEU A 26 3.51 -13.31 0.54
N PHE A 27 2.82 -13.46 -0.59
CA PHE A 27 2.30 -12.32 -1.35
C PHE A 27 1.28 -11.53 -0.54
N ALA A 28 0.39 -12.21 0.19
CA ALA A 28 -0.58 -11.53 1.07
C ALA A 28 0.11 -10.70 2.16
N ILE A 29 1.21 -11.18 2.74
CA ILE A 29 2.00 -10.41 3.73
C ILE A 29 2.63 -9.18 3.07
N ILE A 30 3.24 -9.34 1.89
CA ILE A 30 3.85 -8.23 1.15
C ILE A 30 2.80 -7.18 0.78
N GLU A 31 1.67 -7.62 0.25
CA GLU A 31 0.54 -6.75 -0.12
C GLU A 31 -0.01 -6.00 1.09
N THR A 32 -0.26 -6.70 2.20
CA THR A 32 -0.73 -6.07 3.44
C THR A 32 0.29 -5.08 3.99
N GLY A 33 1.59 -5.41 3.93
CA GLY A 33 2.66 -4.50 4.34
C GLY A 33 2.72 -3.24 3.48
N TYR A 34 2.51 -3.38 2.17
CA TYR A 34 2.43 -2.25 1.25
C TYR A 34 1.23 -1.34 1.57
N VAL A 35 0.05 -1.91 1.80
CA VAL A 35 -1.16 -1.15 2.19
C VAL A 35 -0.93 -0.42 3.51
N LEU A 36 -0.41 -1.09 4.54
CA LEU A 36 -0.14 -0.45 5.84
C LEU A 36 0.87 0.70 5.72
N LEU A 37 1.91 0.54 4.88
CA LEU A 37 2.87 1.61 4.63
C LEU A 37 2.19 2.84 4.01
N THR A 38 1.33 2.64 3.01
CA THR A 38 0.57 3.75 2.41
C THR A 38 -0.32 4.45 3.42
N GLN A 39 -0.98 3.68 4.31
CA GLN A 39 -1.82 4.24 5.37
C GLN A 39 -1.03 5.11 6.34
N MET A 40 0.13 4.64 6.81
CA MET A 40 0.98 5.42 7.74
C MET A 40 1.42 6.76 7.14
N ILE A 41 1.72 6.79 5.83
CA ILE A 41 2.14 8.01 5.14
C ILE A 41 0.98 8.98 5.00
N VAL A 42 -0.19 8.49 4.59
CA VAL A 42 -1.39 9.32 4.46
C VAL A 42 -1.81 9.88 5.81
N GLU A 43 -1.75 9.10 6.88
CA GLU A 43 -2.02 9.55 8.24
C GLU A 43 -1.05 10.66 8.67
N GLY A 44 0.25 10.48 8.42
CA GLY A 44 1.27 11.50 8.71
C GLY A 44 1.04 12.80 7.93
N ALA A 45 0.84 12.70 6.61
CA ALA A 45 0.56 13.85 5.76
C ALA A 45 -0.74 14.57 6.17
N THR A 46 -1.79 13.82 6.54
CA THR A 46 -3.06 14.37 7.03
C THR A 46 -2.88 15.08 8.37
N ALA A 47 -2.10 14.51 9.28
CA ALA A 47 -1.79 15.15 10.56
C ALA A 47 -1.08 16.50 10.34
N ASP A 48 -0.09 16.55 9.44
CA ASP A 48 0.64 17.78 9.12
C ASP A 48 -0.24 18.82 8.41
N ALA A 49 -1.04 18.39 7.44
CA ALA A 49 -1.97 19.27 6.74
C ALA A 49 -3.03 19.83 7.72
N SER A 50 -3.58 19.00 8.61
CA SER A 50 -4.52 19.44 9.65
C SER A 50 -3.92 20.47 10.60
N ARG A 51 -2.62 20.36 10.91
CA ARG A 51 -1.89 21.35 11.72
C ARG A 51 -1.83 22.70 11.01
N GLN A 52 -1.59 22.72 9.71
CA GLN A 52 -1.59 23.96 8.92
C GLN A 52 -2.96 24.64 8.91
N VAL A 53 -4.05 23.87 8.85
CA VAL A 53 -5.42 24.41 9.03
C VAL A 53 -5.58 25.05 10.41
N ARG A 54 -5.09 24.43 11.47
CA ARG A 54 -5.22 25.01 12.83
C ARG A 54 -4.37 26.27 13.05
N VAL A 55 -3.24 26.38 12.37
CA VAL A 55 -2.36 27.56 12.44
C VAL A 55 -2.90 28.73 11.59
N GLY A 56 -3.86 28.47 10.69
CA GLY A 56 -4.45 29.52 9.85
C GLY A 56 -3.64 29.84 8.59
N THR A 57 -2.66 29.01 8.22
CA THR A 57 -1.83 29.25 7.03
C THR A 57 -2.61 29.00 5.74
N VAL A 58 -3.47 27.98 5.71
CA VAL A 58 -4.31 27.70 4.54
C VAL A 58 -5.56 28.58 4.47
N GLN A 59 -6.11 29.05 5.60
CA GLN A 59 -7.27 29.97 5.60
C GLN A 59 -6.94 31.37 5.08
N GLN A 60 -5.67 31.76 5.01
CA GLN A 60 -5.24 33.03 4.42
C GLN A 60 -5.10 32.96 2.89
N SER A 61 -5.21 31.76 2.31
CA SER A 61 -5.19 31.58 0.85
C SER A 61 -6.54 31.92 0.23
N ALA A 62 -6.51 32.40 -1.01
CA ALA A 62 -7.73 32.64 -1.79
C ALA A 62 -8.49 31.33 -2.10
N ASP A 63 -7.80 30.19 -2.05
CA ASP A 63 -8.38 28.86 -2.18
C ASP A 63 -7.78 27.88 -1.14
N PRO A 64 -8.37 27.81 0.07
CA PRO A 64 -7.85 26.99 1.17
C PRO A 64 -7.85 25.50 0.85
N LEU A 65 -8.79 25.05 0.01
CA LEU A 65 -9.06 23.64 -0.25
C LEU A 65 -8.04 23.10 -1.26
N THR A 66 -7.74 23.88 -2.30
CA THR A 66 -6.70 23.54 -3.27
C THR A 66 -5.31 23.57 -2.62
N GLN A 67 -5.02 24.56 -1.77
CA GLN A 67 -3.73 24.63 -1.08
C GLN A 67 -3.52 23.48 -0.07
N PHE A 68 -4.59 23.03 0.59
CA PHE A 68 -4.55 21.84 1.44
C PHE A 68 -4.25 20.58 0.63
N ARG A 69 -4.87 20.44 -0.55
CA ARG A 69 -4.64 19.31 -1.46
C ARG A 69 -3.20 19.27 -1.97
N ASP A 70 -2.66 20.41 -2.40
CA ASP A 70 -1.28 20.51 -2.88
C ASP A 70 -0.28 20.11 -1.78
N THR A 71 -0.50 20.59 -0.56
CA THR A 71 0.34 20.26 0.60
C THR A 71 0.29 18.77 0.94
N LEU A 72 -0.89 18.16 0.91
CA LEU A 72 -1.04 16.71 1.11
C LEU A 72 -0.29 15.93 0.04
N CYS A 73 -0.46 16.32 -1.21
CA CYS A 73 0.09 15.61 -2.35
C CYS A 73 1.62 15.72 -2.46
N GLU A 74 2.20 16.83 -2.02
CA GLU A 74 3.65 16.99 -1.90
C GLU A 74 4.25 16.01 -0.86
N ASN A 75 3.51 15.70 0.21
CA ASN A 75 3.93 14.79 1.26
C ASN A 75 3.66 13.31 0.97
N THR A 76 2.85 12.97 -0.04
CA THR A 76 2.50 11.58 -0.41
C THR A 76 3.11 11.10 -1.74
N PHE A 77 3.78 11.99 -2.48
CA PHE A 77 4.22 11.82 -3.89
C PHE A 77 5.02 10.53 -4.20
N ALA A 78 5.66 9.92 -3.20
CA ALA A 78 6.46 8.71 -3.40
C ALA A 78 5.65 7.41 -3.47
N LEU A 79 4.46 7.34 -2.85
CA LEU A 79 3.76 6.07 -2.63
C LEU A 79 2.26 6.12 -2.94
N VAL A 80 1.63 7.29 -2.96
CA VAL A 80 0.20 7.45 -3.28
C VAL A 80 0.04 8.56 -4.30
N THR A 81 -0.67 8.28 -5.39
CA THR A 81 -0.94 9.32 -6.39
C THR A 81 -1.98 10.29 -5.84
N CYS A 82 -1.77 11.59 -6.05
CA CYS A 82 -2.71 12.64 -5.63
C CYS A 82 -4.11 12.48 -6.26
N ALA A 83 -4.20 11.80 -7.40
CA ALA A 83 -5.46 11.54 -8.10
C ALA A 83 -6.33 10.50 -7.39
N ASP A 84 -5.71 9.53 -6.69
CA ASP A 84 -6.41 8.48 -5.95
C ASP A 84 -6.80 8.92 -4.52
N LEU A 85 -6.34 10.08 -4.08
CA LEU A 85 -6.65 10.67 -2.78
C LEU A 85 -8.01 11.40 -2.82
N VAL A 86 -9.01 10.76 -2.22
CA VAL A 86 -10.34 11.33 -1.96
C VAL A 86 -10.32 11.99 -0.57
N VAL A 87 -10.49 13.31 -0.56
CA VAL A 87 -10.69 14.11 0.66
C VAL A 87 -12.18 14.44 0.68
N ASP A 88 -12.93 13.82 1.61
CA ASP A 88 -14.35 14.12 1.89
C ASP A 88 -14.47 15.11 3.04
#